data_AF-A0A3E2CCW5-F1
#
_entry.id   AF-A0A3E2CCW5-F1
#
_cell.length_a   1.000
_cell.length_b   1.000
_cell.length_c   1.000
_cell.angle_alpha   90.00
_cell.angle_beta   90.00
_cell.angle_gamma   90.00
#
_symmetry.space_group_name_H-M   'P 1'
#
loop_
_entity.id
_entity.type
_entity.pdbx_description
1 polymer ?
#
loop_
_entity_poly.entity_id
_entity_poly.type
_entity_poly.pdbx_seq_one_letter_code
_entity_poly.pdbx_strand_id
1 'polypeptide(L)'
;LEAEDAQPVTIVLPLQALEKSRIKELENIVTRHPGCCEMNLALIDSRGCAKVLSFGDRFRVKRDTSLFAEIKILFGPNCLPSA
;
A
#
# COMPACT_ATOMS: atom_id res chain seq x y z
N LEU A 1 4.22 -5.38 -24.25
CA LEU A 1 3.04 -5.15 -23.39
C LEU A 1 3.59 -5.19 -21.97
N GLU A 2 4.23 -4.12 -21.51
CA GLU A 2 5.13 -4.16 -20.34
C GLU A 2 4.87 -3.03 -19.32
N ALA A 3 3.80 -2.25 -19.49
CA ALA A 3 3.54 -1.09 -18.65
C ALA A 3 2.71 -1.37 -17.38
N GLU A 4 2.13 -2.57 -17.23
CA GLU A 4 1.31 -2.89 -16.05
C GLU A 4 2.15 -3.19 -14.80
N ASP A 5 3.39 -3.67 -14.95
CA ASP A 5 4.31 -3.98 -13.84
C ASP A 5 5.04 -2.72 -13.31
N ALA A 6 5.02 -1.62 -14.06
CA ALA A 6 5.67 -0.37 -13.65
C ALA A 6 4.77 0.53 -12.79
N GLN A 7 3.47 0.24 -12.69
CA GLN A 7 2.54 1.13 -12.00
C GLN A 7 2.58 0.91 -10.49
N PRO A 8 2.96 1.93 -9.69
CA PRO A 8 3.14 1.76 -8.26
C PRO A 8 1.82 1.39 -7.56
N VAL A 9 1.92 0.51 -6.56
CA VAL A 9 0.80 0.09 -5.73
C VAL A 9 0.49 1.21 -4.76
N THR A 10 -0.60 1.93 -5.00
CA THR A 10 -1.04 3.01 -4.11
C THR A 10 -2.13 2.52 -3.17
N ILE A 11 -1.88 2.61 -1.87
CA ILE A 11 -2.85 2.33 -0.81
C ILE A 11 -3.28 3.66 -0.20
N VAL A 12 -4.58 3.92 -0.12
CA VAL A 12 -5.17 5.12 0.46
C VAL A 12 -5.77 4.78 1.82
N LEU A 13 -5.28 5.37 2.91
CA LEU A 13 -5.86 5.13 4.23
C LEU A 13 -5.85 6.39 5.10
N PRO A 14 -6.76 6.52 6.07
CA PRO A 14 -6.78 7.69 6.93
C PRO A 14 -5.55 7.69 7.85
N LEU A 15 -5.00 8.88 8.17
CA LEU A 15 -3.78 9.02 8.99
C LEU A 15 -3.87 8.24 10.32
N GLN A 16 -5.06 8.20 10.93
CA GLN A 16 -5.35 7.45 12.16
C GLN A 16 -5.15 5.92 12.04
N ALA A 17 -5.25 5.37 10.83
CA ALA A 17 -5.01 3.95 10.58
C ALA A 17 -3.51 3.63 10.41
N LEU A 18 -2.64 4.65 10.30
CA LEU A 18 -1.20 4.47 10.23
C LEU A 18 -0.60 4.28 11.63
N GLU A 19 -0.99 3.18 12.28
CA GLU A 19 -0.46 2.77 13.58
C GLU A 19 0.78 1.89 13.40
N LYS A 20 1.70 1.94 14.37
CA LYS A 20 2.95 1.15 14.34
C LYS A 20 2.71 -0.35 14.10
N SER A 21 1.66 -0.90 14.70
CA SER A 21 1.28 -2.31 14.50
C SER A 21 0.93 -2.62 13.04
N ARG A 22 0.19 -1.72 12.36
CA ARG A 22 -0.21 -1.90 10.97
C ARG A 22 0.95 -1.66 10.01
N ILE A 23 1.84 -0.71 10.31
CA ILE A 23 3.07 -0.53 9.54
C ILE A 23 3.88 -1.83 9.60
N LYS A 24 4.11 -2.38 10.79
CA LYS A 24 4.89 -3.61 10.95
C LYS A 24 4.27 -4.81 10.19
N GLU A 25 2.95 -4.91 10.19
CA GLU A 25 2.25 -5.94 9.40
C GLU A 25 2.37 -5.68 7.90
N LEU A 26 2.30 -4.42 7.46
CA LEU A 26 2.55 -4.05 6.07
C LEU A 26 3.98 -4.42 5.64
N GLU A 27 4.98 -4.15 6.48
CA GLU A 27 6.37 -4.57 6.23
C GLU A 27 6.49 -6.09 6.12
N ASN A 28 5.75 -6.84 6.96
CA ASN A 28 5.70 -8.30 6.90
C ASN A 28 5.07 -8.79 5.59
N ILE A 29 3.95 -8.18 5.16
CA ILE A 29 3.31 -8.49 3.86
C ILE A 29 4.25 -8.18 2.70
N VAL A 30 4.92 -7.03 2.72
CA VAL A 30 5.92 -6.65 1.70
C VAL A 30 7.06 -7.67 1.65
N THR A 31 7.56 -8.09 2.81
CA THR A 31 8.64 -9.10 2.91
C THR A 31 8.19 -10.48 2.40
N ARG A 32 6.91 -10.83 2.57
CA ARG A 32 6.32 -12.08 2.05
C ARG A 32 6.06 -12.03 0.55
N HIS A 33 5.90 -10.84 -0.02
CA HIS A 33 5.61 -10.62 -1.43
C HIS A 33 6.62 -9.69 -2.10
N PRO A 34 7.92 -10.06 -2.15
CA PRO A 34 8.92 -9.25 -2.84
C PRO A 34 8.59 -9.16 -4.33
N GLY A 35 8.72 -7.97 -4.91
CA GLY A 35 8.47 -7.76 -6.34
C GLY A 35 9.22 -6.59 -6.93
N CYS A 36 8.79 -6.16 -8.12
CA CYS A 36 9.43 -5.08 -8.88
C CYS A 36 8.69 -3.73 -8.76
N CYS A 37 7.43 -3.74 -8.30
CA CYS A 37 6.60 -2.53 -8.26
C CYS A 37 6.87 -1.72 -6.98
N GLU A 38 6.99 -0.40 -7.14
CA GLU A 38 7.06 0.53 -6.01
C GLU A 38 5.72 0.64 -5.27
N MET A 39 5.76 1.02 -4.00
CA MET A 39 4.60 1.13 -3.14
C MET A 39 4.42 2.56 -2.62
N ASN A 40 3.20 3.09 -2.72
CA ASN A 40 2.83 4.42 -2.24
C ASN A 40 1.73 4.31 -1.18
N LEU A 41 1.85 5.06 -0.09
CA LEU A 41 0.79 5.27 0.89
C LEU A 41 0.22 6.67 0.79
N ALA A 42 -1.00 6.79 0.33
CA ALA A 42 -1.78 8.01 0.40
C ALA A 42 -2.51 8.10 1.75
N LEU A 43 -2.08 9.00 2.60
CA LEU A 43 -2.66 9.25 3.91
C LEU A 43 -3.70 10.36 3.83
N ILE A 44 -4.94 10.07 4.18
CA ILE A 44 -6.01 11.08 4.24
C ILE A 44 -6.10 11.61 5.67
N ASP A 45 -5.89 12.91 5.85
CA ASP A 45 -6.15 13.59 7.11
C ASP A 45 -7.65 13.83 7.31
N SER A 46 -8.11 13.95 8.55
CA SER A 46 -9.50 14.28 8.87
C SER A 46 -9.95 15.63 8.30
N ARG A 47 -9.02 16.52 7.94
CA ARG A 47 -9.32 17.79 7.25
C ARG A 47 -9.48 17.66 5.73
N GLY A 48 -9.33 16.46 5.17
CA GLY A 48 -9.42 16.22 3.72
C GLY A 48 -8.12 16.44 2.96
N CYS A 49 -7.00 16.66 3.65
CA CYS A 49 -5.68 16.71 3.02
C CYS A 49 -5.17 15.29 2.76
N ALA A 50 -4.80 14.99 1.52
CA ALA A 50 -4.12 13.74 1.18
C ALA A 50 -2.60 13.94 1.14
N LYS A 51 -1.84 13.08 1.80
CA LYS A 51 -0.38 13.07 1.79
C LYS A 51 0.13 11.74 1.27
N VAL A 52 0.77 11.75 0.12
CA VAL A 52 1.37 10.54 -0.46
C VAL A 52 2.79 10.36 0.08
N LEU A 53 3.04 9.20 0.67
CA LEU A 53 4.34 8.71 1.09
C LEU A 53 4.78 7.62 0.13
N SER A 54 5.78 7.90 -0.69
CA SER A 54 6.41 6.88 -1.52
C SER A 54 7.40 6.10 -0.67
N PHE A 55 7.18 4.79 -0.57
CA PHE A 55 8.20 3.92 -0.02
C PHE A 55 9.24 3.71 -1.12
N GLY A 56 10.49 4.10 -0.84
CA GLY A 56 11.57 3.90 -1.79
C GLY A 56 11.85 2.43 -2.07
N ASP A 57 12.93 2.18 -2.79
CA ASP A 57 13.36 0.88 -3.36
C ASP A 57 13.35 -0.33 -2.41
N ARG A 58 13.35 -0.10 -1.09
CA ARG A 58 13.30 -1.16 -0.07
C ARG A 58 11.93 -1.82 0.08
N PHE A 59 10.86 -1.19 -0.40
CA PHE A 59 9.49 -1.70 -0.26
C PHE A 59 8.87 -1.99 -1.61
N ARG A 60 9.55 -2.80 -2.41
CA ARG A 60 9.02 -3.25 -3.69
C ARG A 60 8.19 -4.51 -3.49
N VAL A 61 6.99 -4.47 -4.04
CA VAL A 61 6.00 -5.55 -3.91
C VAL A 61 5.56 -6.06 -5.26
N LYS A 62 5.11 -7.31 -5.29
CA LYS A 62 4.46 -7.86 -6.48
C LYS A 62 2.98 -7.52 -6.47
N ARG A 63 2.48 -6.94 -7.57
CA ARG A 63 1.08 -6.57 -7.74
C ARG A 63 0.20 -7.80 -8.00
N ASP A 64 -0.04 -8.58 -6.94
CA ASP A 64 -0.79 -9.83 -6.98
C ASP A 64 -2.07 -9.77 -6.14
N THR A 65 -3.07 -10.59 -6.51
CA THR A 65 -4.37 -10.64 -5.82
C THR A 65 -4.22 -10.95 -4.32
N SER A 66 -3.24 -11.78 -3.95
CA SER A 66 -2.92 -12.11 -2.56
C SER A 66 -2.49 -10.88 -1.75
N LEU A 67 -1.65 -10.02 -2.33
CA LEU A 67 -1.20 -8.79 -1.67
C LEU A 67 -2.38 -7.85 -1.41
N PHE A 68 -3.23 -7.65 -2.42
CA PHE A 68 -4.43 -6.84 -2.25
C PHE A 68 -5.40 -7.44 -1.23
N ALA A 69 -5.52 -8.76 -1.14
CA ALA A 69 -6.36 -9.42 -0.14
C ALA A 69 -5.82 -9.17 1.28
N GLU A 70 -4.52 -9.38 1.52
CA GLU A 70 -3.88 -9.15 2.82
C GLU A 70 -4.00 -7.67 3.24
N ILE A 71 -3.77 -6.74 2.31
CA ILE A 71 -3.94 -5.30 2.53
C ILE A 71 -5.38 -4.96 2.92
N LYS A 72 -6.38 -5.54 2.22
CA LYS A 72 -7.80 -5.36 2.54
C LYS A 72 -8.17 -5.96 3.90
N ILE A 73 -7.53 -7.06 4.31
CA ILE A 73 -7.73 -7.65 5.64
C ILE A 73 -7.14 -6.72 6.71
N LEU A 74 -5.96 -6.17 6.48
CA LEU A 74 -5.26 -5.31 7.44
C LEU A 74 -5.88 -3.92 7.61
N PHE A 75 -6.23 -3.26 6.51
CA PHE A 75 -6.71 -1.88 6.51
C PHE A 75 -8.20 -1.73 6.18
N GLY A 76 -8.86 -2.79 5.73
CA GLY A 76 -10.26 -2.78 5.30
C GLY A 76 -10.42 -2.55 3.79
N PRO A 77 -11.62 -2.77 3.23
CA PRO A 77 -11.86 -2.70 1.78
C PRO A 77 -11.71 -1.28 1.19
N ASN A 78 -11.82 -0.24 2.02
CA ASN A 78 -11.69 1.16 1.59
C ASN A 78 -10.24 1.63 1.40
N CYS A 79 -9.26 0.77 1.71
CA CYS A 79 -7.86 1.17 1.71
C CYS A 79 -7.21 1.22 0.31
N LEU A 80 -7.89 0.70 -0.70
CA LEU A 80 -7.39 0.71 -2.07
C LEU A 80 -8.24 1.70 -2.85
N PRO A 81 -7.62 2.59 -3.64
CA PRO A 81 -8.39 3.36 -4.60
C PRO A 81 -9.10 2.36 -5.50
N SER A 82 -10.40 2.55 -5.73
CA SER A 82 -11.11 1.77 -6.75
C SER A 82 -10.40 2.04 -8.06
N ALA A 83 -9.64 1.05 -8.53
CA ALA A 83 -8.98 1.07 -9.83
C ALA A 83 -10.02 1.05 -10.94
#